data_AF-A0A2E0S8V1-F1
#
_entry.id   AF-A0A2E0S8V1-F1
#
_cell.length_a   1.000
_cell.length_b   1.000
_cell.length_c   1.000
_cell.angle_alpha   90.00
_cell.angle_beta   90.00
_cell.angle_gamma   90.00
#
_symmetry.space_group_name_H-M   'P 1'
#
loop_
_entity.id
_entity.type
_entity.pdbx_description
1 polymer ?
#
loop_
_entity_poly.entity_id
_entity_poly.type
_entity_poly.pdbx_seq_one_letter_code
_entity_poly.pdbx_strand_id
1 'polypeptide(L)'
;MRIKLETLAGKEAIFIASECVSLLDAKQKDYGPRNISRFGVRGLAVRLYDKVERLAHLLMDKDSEPANESVEDTFKDIANYGLIGLMLLRDKWPADEPEDAQPFYGIVGTDTETHTQ
;
A
#
# COMPACT_ATOMS: atom_id res chain seq x y z
N MET A 1 18.48 -2.59 -3.40
CA MET A 1 18.20 -1.30 -4.07
C MET A 1 18.87 -0.21 -3.25
N ARG A 2 19.67 0.66 -3.87
CA ARG A 2 20.19 1.87 -3.19
C ARG A 2 19.27 3.03 -3.55
N ILE A 3 18.67 3.68 -2.55
CA ILE A 3 17.78 4.82 -2.77
C ILE A 3 18.57 6.09 -2.42
N LYS A 4 18.50 7.11 -3.27
CA LYS A 4 19.00 8.46 -2.99
C LYS A 4 17.81 9.42 -3.04
N LEU A 5 17.48 10.05 -1.91
CA LEU A 5 16.36 10.99 -1.78
C LEU A 5 16.89 12.35 -1.37
N GLU A 6 16.64 13.36 -2.19
CA GLU A 6 17.16 14.72 -1.98
C GLU A 6 16.09 15.68 -1.43
N THR A 7 14.81 15.36 -1.66
CA THR A 7 13.69 16.20 -1.23
C THR A 7 13.13 15.75 0.12
N LEU A 8 12.61 16.70 0.91
CA LEU A 8 11.89 16.38 2.15
C LEU A 8 10.66 15.52 1.86
N ALA A 9 9.92 15.82 0.79
CA ALA A 9 8.76 15.02 0.38
C ALA A 9 9.12 13.57 0.03
N GLY A 10 10.25 13.34 -0.67
CA GLY A 10 10.71 12.00 -0.98
C GLY A 10 11.11 11.21 0.26
N LYS A 11 11.77 11.88 1.21
CA LYS A 11 12.08 11.30 2.53
C LYS A 11 10.80 10.95 3.29
N GLU A 12 9.83 11.86 3.37
CA GLU A 12 8.57 11.61 4.06
C GLU A 12 7.76 10.47 3.42
N ALA A 13 7.74 10.43 2.09
CA ALA A 13 7.03 9.41 1.34
C ALA A 13 7.52 7.98 1.66
N ILE A 14 8.79 7.78 2.05
CA ILE A 14 9.28 6.45 2.41
C ILE A 14 8.71 5.97 3.75
N PHE A 15 8.50 6.88 4.70
CA PHE A 15 7.90 6.57 6.00
C PHE A 15 6.42 6.25 5.81
N ILE A 16 5.69 7.12 5.12
CA ILE A 16 4.27 6.91 4.81
C ILE A 16 4.05 5.62 3.99
N ALA A 17 4.90 5.35 2.99
CA ALA A 17 4.81 4.12 2.22
C ALA A 17 5.05 2.87 3.10
N SER A 18 5.93 2.98 4.09
CA SER A 18 6.17 1.89 5.05
C SER A 18 4.93 1.61 5.90
N GLU A 19 4.23 2.65 6.38
CA GLU A 19 2.94 2.48 7.06
C GLU A 19 1.89 1.83 6.14
N CYS A 20 1.81 2.26 4.89
CA CYS A 20 0.91 1.67 3.90
C CYS A 20 1.20 0.17 3.72
N VAL A 21 2.48 -0.20 3.61
CA VAL A 21 2.90 -1.60 3.49
C VAL A 21 2.58 -2.41 4.74
N SER A 22 2.73 -1.84 5.94
CA SER A 22 2.29 -2.52 7.18
C SER A 22 0.78 -2.77 7.19
N LEU A 23 -0.02 -1.81 6.73
CA LEU A 23 -1.47 -2.00 6.57
C LEU A 23 -1.80 -3.06 5.50
N LEU A 24 -1.06 -3.08 4.38
CA LEU A 24 -1.20 -4.10 3.34
C LEU A 24 -0.95 -5.49 3.92
N ASP A 25 0.15 -5.67 4.67
CA ASP A 25 0.50 -6.95 5.31
C ASP A 25 -0.58 -7.41 6.29
N ALA A 26 -1.10 -6.50 7.12
CA ALA A 26 -2.21 -6.80 8.04
C ALA A 26 -3.45 -7.29 7.28
N LYS A 27 -3.88 -6.57 6.23
CA LYS A 27 -5.03 -6.98 5.40
C LYS A 27 -4.76 -8.30 4.66
N GLN A 28 -3.55 -8.52 4.18
CA GLN A 28 -3.18 -9.76 3.49
C GLN A 28 -3.30 -10.97 4.41
N LYS A 29 -2.92 -10.84 5.69
CA LYS A 29 -3.11 -11.90 6.71
C LYS A 29 -4.58 -12.24 6.93
N ASP A 30 -5.47 -11.26 6.88
CA ASP A 30 -6.90 -11.46 7.08
C ASP A 30 -7.60 -12.10 5.87
N TYR A 31 -7.29 -11.63 4.65
CA TYR A 31 -8.01 -12.04 3.42
C TYR A 31 -7.32 -13.15 2.62
N GLY A 32 -6.00 -13.31 2.78
CA GLY A 32 -5.16 -14.19 1.98
C GLY A 32 -4.99 -13.74 0.51
N PRO A 33 -4.05 -14.36 -0.23
CA PRO A 33 -3.67 -13.93 -1.58
C PRO A 33 -4.74 -14.12 -2.65
N ARG A 34 -5.69 -15.03 -2.40
CA ARG A 34 -6.68 -15.46 -3.40
C ARG A 34 -7.68 -14.38 -3.79
N ASN A 35 -7.93 -13.41 -2.91
CA ASN A 35 -8.87 -12.32 -3.18
C ASN A 35 -8.39 -11.41 -4.34
N ILE A 36 -7.07 -11.29 -4.50
CA ILE A 36 -6.46 -10.53 -5.59
C ILE A 36 -6.23 -11.45 -6.79
N SER A 37 -5.61 -12.63 -6.60
CA SER A 37 -5.23 -13.50 -7.73
C SER A 37 -6.43 -14.02 -8.53
N ARG A 38 -7.60 -14.17 -7.90
CA ARG A 38 -8.85 -14.59 -8.58
C ARG A 38 -9.28 -13.65 -9.70
N PHE A 39 -9.05 -12.34 -9.55
CA PHE A 39 -9.52 -11.33 -10.51
C PHE A 39 -8.39 -10.55 -11.20
N GLY A 40 -7.16 -10.71 -10.71
CA GLY A 40 -5.95 -10.10 -11.24
C GLY A 40 -6.07 -8.58 -11.39
N VAL A 41 -5.34 -8.04 -12.37
CA VAL A 41 -5.25 -6.60 -12.63
C VAL A 41 -6.62 -5.98 -12.96
N ARG A 42 -7.53 -6.72 -13.60
CA ARG A 42 -8.87 -6.21 -13.96
C ARG A 42 -9.74 -5.99 -12.73
N GLY A 43 -9.81 -6.97 -11.82
CA GLY A 43 -10.54 -6.79 -10.56
C GLY A 43 -9.92 -5.73 -9.66
N LEU A 44 -8.58 -5.62 -9.69
CA LEU A 44 -7.88 -4.55 -8.99
C LEU A 44 -8.24 -3.16 -9.52
N ALA A 45 -8.39 -3.00 -10.84
CA ALA A 45 -8.79 -1.73 -11.45
C ALA A 45 -10.18 -1.27 -10.97
N VAL A 46 -11.14 -2.19 -10.83
CA VAL A 46 -12.47 -1.87 -10.27
C VAL A 46 -12.36 -1.43 -8.82
N ARG A 47 -11.59 -2.14 -8.00
CA ARG A 47 -11.40 -1.76 -6.59
C ARG A 47 -10.70 -0.41 -6.42
N LEU A 48 -9.73 -0.11 -7.27
CA LEU A 48 -9.07 1.19 -7.31
C LEU A 48 -10.07 2.29 -7.68
N TYR A 49 -10.93 2.05 -8.67
CA TYR A 49 -11.99 2.97 -9.05
C TYR A 49 -12.96 3.25 -7.89
N ASP A 50 -13.44 2.21 -7.20
CA ASP A 50 -14.33 2.37 -6.04
C ASP A 50 -13.71 3.25 -4.95
N LYS A 51 -12.39 3.13 -4.72
CA LYS A 51 -11.68 3.98 -3.75
C LYS A 51 -11.51 5.42 -4.22
N VAL A 52 -11.30 5.65 -5.52
CA VAL A 52 -11.26 7.01 -6.08
C VAL A 52 -12.62 7.69 -5.99
N GLU A 53 -13.72 6.97 -6.29
CA GLU A 53 -15.07 7.51 -6.14
C GLU A 53 -15.38 7.84 -4.68
N ARG A 54 -14.99 6.96 -3.74
CA ARG A 54 -15.10 7.24 -2.30
C ARG A 54 -14.34 8.51 -1.92
N LEU A 55 -13.09 8.66 -2.37
CA LEU A 55 -12.28 9.84 -2.11
C LEU A 55 -12.97 11.11 -2.62
N ALA A 56 -13.51 11.06 -3.84
CA ALA A 56 -14.25 12.18 -4.43
C ALA A 56 -15.45 12.58 -3.56
N HIS A 57 -16.26 11.62 -3.11
CA HIS A 57 -17.38 11.88 -2.20
C HIS A 57 -16.92 12.54 -0.90
N LEU A 58 -15.91 11.97 -0.22
CA LEU A 58 -15.41 12.51 1.06
C LEU A 58 -14.86 13.94 0.95
N LEU A 59 -14.32 14.33 -0.21
CA LEU A 59 -13.75 15.66 -0.43
C LEU A 59 -14.80 16.69 -0.91
N MET A 60 -15.87 16.23 -1.55
CA MET A 60 -16.89 17.12 -2.13
C MET A 60 -18.07 17.34 -1.20
N ASP A 61 -18.43 16.37 -0.35
CA ASP A 61 -19.49 16.53 0.65
C ASP A 61 -18.93 17.21 1.91
N LYS A 62 -19.27 18.49 2.08
CA LYS A 62 -18.82 19.30 3.22
C LYS A 62 -19.54 18.99 4.54
N ASP A 63 -20.66 18.26 4.47
CA ASP A 63 -21.57 18.02 5.60
C ASP A 63 -21.61 16.55 6.08
N SER A 64 -20.80 15.67 5.49
CA SER A 64 -20.71 14.27 5.93
C SER A 64 -19.46 14.05 6.77
N GLU A 65 -19.61 13.87 8.08
CA GLU A 65 -18.56 13.21 8.87
C GLU A 65 -18.37 11.79 8.32
N PRO A 66 -17.13 11.33 8.03
CA PRO A 66 -16.89 10.00 7.52
C PRO A 66 -17.33 8.96 8.57
N ALA A 67 -18.46 8.30 8.33
CA ALA A 67 -19.01 7.36 9.32
C ALA A 67 -18.18 6.07 9.49
N ASN A 68 -17.39 5.67 8.48
CA ASN A 68 -16.78 4.33 8.44
C ASN A 68 -15.31 4.24 7.97
N GLU A 69 -14.78 5.18 7.19
CA GLU A 69 -13.39 5.11 6.67
C GLU A 69 -12.95 6.53 6.27
N SER A 70 -11.79 6.97 6.77
CA SER A 70 -11.30 8.35 6.63
C SER A 70 -10.71 8.64 5.24
N VAL A 71 -10.42 9.92 4.96
CA VAL A 71 -9.70 10.34 3.74
C VAL A 71 -8.29 9.73 3.71
N GLU A 72 -7.61 9.68 4.86
CA GLU A 72 -6.27 9.11 4.98
C GLU A 72 -6.27 7.61 4.69
N ASP A 73 -7.20 6.86 5.28
CA ASP A 73 -7.36 5.43 5.02
C ASP A 73 -7.61 5.15 3.53
N THR A 74 -8.41 6.01 2.90
CA THR A 74 -8.72 5.91 1.47
C THR A 74 -7.47 6.12 0.60
N PHE A 75 -6.61 7.08 0.93
CA PHE A 75 -5.33 7.27 0.24
C PHE A 75 -4.37 6.09 0.45
N LYS A 76 -4.29 5.54 1.68
CA LYS A 76 -3.48 4.36 2.00
C LYS A 76 -3.91 3.16 1.16
N ASP A 77 -5.22 2.95 0.99
CA ASP A 77 -5.76 1.88 0.13
C ASP A 77 -5.43 2.08 -1.35
N ILE A 78 -5.56 3.30 -1.86
CA ILE A 78 -5.18 3.64 -3.24
C ILE A 78 -3.68 3.35 -3.48
N ALA A 79 -2.81 3.79 -2.56
CA ALA A 79 -1.38 3.52 -2.64
C ALA A 79 -1.09 2.01 -2.64
N ASN A 80 -1.72 1.25 -1.74
CA ASN A 80 -1.57 -0.19 -1.65
C ASN A 80 -2.08 -0.92 -2.89
N TYR A 81 -3.22 -0.53 -3.47
CA TYR A 81 -3.66 -1.10 -4.74
C TYR A 81 -2.70 -0.79 -5.89
N GLY A 82 -2.06 0.39 -5.90
CA GLY A 82 -0.95 0.68 -6.81
C GLY A 82 0.22 -0.31 -6.65
N LEU A 83 0.67 -0.56 -5.41
CA LEU A 83 1.74 -1.52 -5.10
C LEU A 83 1.36 -2.96 -5.51
N ILE A 84 0.14 -3.39 -5.21
CA ILE A 84 -0.39 -4.71 -5.60
C ILE A 84 -0.40 -4.84 -7.12
N GLY A 85 -0.82 -3.81 -7.85
CA GLY A 85 -0.82 -3.79 -9.30
C GLY A 85 0.58 -3.97 -9.87
N LEU A 86 1.57 -3.27 -9.30
CA LEU A 86 2.97 -3.44 -9.68
C LEU A 86 3.50 -4.85 -9.37
N MET A 87 3.10 -5.45 -8.26
CA MET A 87 3.47 -6.84 -7.93
C MET A 87 2.86 -7.84 -8.91
N LEU A 88 1.59 -7.67 -9.29
CA LEU A 88 0.93 -8.51 -10.29
C LEU A 88 1.62 -8.40 -11.66
N LEU A 89 1.91 -7.17 -12.12
CA LEU A 89 2.58 -6.94 -13.41
C LEU A 89 4.03 -7.47 -13.47
N ARG A 90 4.64 -7.73 -12.31
CA ARG A 90 6.01 -8.23 -12.18
C ARG A 90 6.07 -9.70 -11.78
N ASP A 91 4.93 -10.39 -11.74
CA ASP A 91 4.80 -11.78 -11.27
C ASP A 91 5.42 -11.98 -9.87
N LYS A 92 5.18 -11.01 -8.98
CA LYS A 92 5.65 -11.01 -7.58
C LYS A 92 4.52 -11.17 -6.56
N TRP A 93 3.27 -11.19 -6.99
CA TRP A 93 2.15 -11.45 -6.08
C TRP A 93 2.19 -12.91 -5.63
N PRO A 94 2.12 -13.21 -4.31
CA PRO A 94 2.17 -14.59 -3.83
C PRO A 94 0.93 -15.38 -4.26
N ALA A 95 1.12 -16.64 -4.65
CA ALA A 95 0.00 -17.55 -4.93
C ALA A 95 -0.61 -18.09 -3.63
N ASP A 96 0.24 -18.37 -2.65
CA ASP A 96 -0.07 -18.83 -1.29
C ASP A 96 0.94 -18.19 -0.32
N GLU A 97 0.57 -18.11 0.96
CA GLU A 97 1.48 -17.68 2.03
C GLU A 97 2.12 -18.94 2.66
N PRO A 98 3.46 -19.07 2.68
CA PRO A 98 4.12 -20.19 3.34
C PRO A 98 3.82 -20.20 4.84
N GLU A 99 3.51 -21.37 5.40
CA GLU A 99 3.28 -21.52 6.86
C GLU A 99 4.50 -21.15 7.70
N ASP A 100 5.71 -21.20 7.13
CA ASP A 100 6.99 -20.92 7.76
C ASP A 100 7.56 -19.53 7.43
N ALA A 101 6.77 -18.66 6.79
CA ALA A 101 7.19 -17.30 6.43
C ALA A 101 7.64 -16.52 7.68
N GLN A 102 8.94 -16.23 7.74
CA GLN A 102 9.53 -15.48 8.84
C GLN A 102 9.19 -13.98 8.70
N PRO A 103 8.89 -13.28 9.80
CA PRO A 103 8.67 -11.85 9.76
C PRO A 103 9.92 -11.12 9.26
N PHE A 104 9.72 -10.18 8.35
CA PHE A 104 10.76 -9.26 7.93
C PHE A 104 10.81 -8.08 8.91
N TYR A 105 12.01 -7.78 9.42
CA TYR A 105 12.26 -6.58 10.21
C TYR A 105 13.19 -5.65 9.42
N GLY A 106 12.73 -4.42 9.19
CA GLY A 106 13.53 -3.36 8.58
C GLY A 106 13.28 -2.05 9.32
N ILE A 107 14.35 -1.31 9.63
CA ILE A 107 14.23 0.03 10.19
C ILE A 107 14.33 1.01 9.03
N VAL A 108 13.25 1.74 8.78
CA VAL A 108 13.29 2.95 7.93
C VAL A 108 13.53 4.10 8.89
N GLY A 109 14.78 4.51 9.04
CA GLY A 109 15.20 5.60 9.92
C GLY A 109 15.59 6.84 9.11
N THR A 110 15.50 8.01 9.74
CA THR A 110 15.96 9.30 9.16
C THR A 110 17.44 9.30 8.81
N ASP A 111 18.21 8.43 9.47
CA ASP A 111 19.67 8.37 9.42
C ASP A 111 20.15 7.17 8.60
N THR A 112 19.50 6.89 7.47
CA THR A 112 20.01 5.89 6.52
C THR A 112 21.24 6.47 5.81
N GLU A 113 22.35 6.57 6.54
CA GLU A 113 23.64 6.98 6.00
C GLU A 113 24.12 5.89 5.05
N THR A 114 24.27 6.23 3.77
CA THR A 114 24.99 5.36 2.85
C THR A 114 26.46 5.36 3.24
N HIS A 115 26.91 4.35 3.98
CA HIS A 115 28.33 4.02 4.01
C HIS A 115 28.71 3.52 2.61
N THR A 116 29.34 4.41 1.84
CA THR A 116 30.07 4.02 0.64
C THR A 116 31.46 3.66 1.13
N GLN A 117 31.84 2.38 1.01
CA GLN A 117 33.26 2.02 0.97
C GLN A 117 33.87 2.52 -0.33
#